data_AF-A0A0K8RP05-F1
#
_entry.id   AF-A0A0K8RP05-F1
#
_cell.length_a   1.000
_cell.length_b   1.000
_cell.length_c   1.000
_cell.angle_alpha   90.00
_cell.angle_beta   90.00
_cell.angle_gamma   90.00
#
_symmetry.space_group_name_H-M   'P 1'
#
loop_
_entity.id
_entity.type
_entity.pdbx_description
1 polymer ?
#
loop_
_entity_poly.entity_id
_entity_poly.type
_entity_poly.pdbx_seq_one_letter_code
_entity_poly.pdbx_strand_id
1 'polypeptide(L)'
;TSVLYFASGHTRPVVDVCFSKLSPTGSYYSISACKDGKPMLRQGDTGDWIGTFVGHKGAVWGVALNKDASRAATGAADFTAKLWNAVAGEELHTFPPPHIVRCVDFDAEGVRLLTGSNDKTIRVFDINKEDAAPTMLKGHTSAIKKVLFLFDDKRIVSASDDKTVRFWDYVSGSEVAKLELSSAPSDLEITVDGSMLLVTHGHTVSTWSTETFEKVKEFKVPNQVNSASLLPDKSVFVCGGEDFKMYKFEYETGAELESFKGHFGPVHCVRFSPDGELYASGSEDGTLRLWQTTVGKTYGLWKCMQPSEGAAGEACSNQINATNDIPSPPEAAAVNAAVKAEA
;
A
#
# COMPACT_ATOMS: atom_id res chain seq x y z
N THR A 1 5.80 -14.46 -16.79
CA THR A 1 6.65 -13.68 -15.87
C THR A 1 5.96 -12.36 -15.63
N SER A 2 5.43 -12.15 -14.43
CA SER A 2 4.89 -10.84 -14.02
C SER A 2 5.99 -9.79 -14.16
N VAL A 3 5.67 -8.64 -14.75
CA VAL A 3 6.64 -7.55 -14.84
C VAL A 3 6.63 -6.80 -13.52
N LEU A 4 7.83 -6.66 -12.96
CA LEU A 4 8.06 -6.12 -11.64
C LEU A 4 8.66 -4.72 -11.75
N TYR A 5 8.08 -3.76 -11.03
CA TYR A 5 8.71 -2.47 -10.80
C TYR A 5 9.04 -2.28 -9.31
N PHE A 6 10.19 -1.65 -9.05
CA PHE A 6 10.67 -1.34 -7.71
C PHE A 6 10.35 0.12 -7.38
N ALA A 7 9.39 0.35 -6.50
CA ALA A 7 9.10 1.67 -5.95
C ALA A 7 10.09 1.99 -4.81
N SER A 8 11.26 2.50 -5.19
CA SER A 8 12.34 2.83 -4.26
C SER A 8 12.01 4.02 -3.33
N GLY A 9 12.66 4.09 -2.16
CA GLY A 9 12.61 5.24 -1.26
C GLY A 9 12.62 4.88 0.22
N HIS A 10 11.98 3.76 0.58
CA HIS A 10 11.95 3.27 1.97
C HIS A 10 13.31 2.69 2.36
N THR A 11 13.70 2.92 3.62
CA THR A 11 15.02 2.48 4.16
C THR A 11 14.89 1.37 5.19
N ARG A 12 13.66 0.97 5.50
CA ARG A 12 13.27 -0.02 6.51
C ARG A 12 12.07 -0.81 5.98
N PRO A 13 11.65 -1.89 6.66
CA PRO A 13 10.50 -2.69 6.25
C PRO A 13 9.25 -1.87 5.89
N VAL A 14 8.64 -2.20 4.77
CA VAL A 14 7.34 -1.67 4.33
C VAL A 14 6.26 -2.60 4.89
N VAL A 15 5.37 -2.07 5.71
CA VAL A 15 4.47 -2.89 6.56
C VAL A 15 2.98 -2.73 6.24
N ASP A 16 2.61 -1.67 5.53
CA ASP A 16 1.23 -1.45 5.09
C ASP A 16 1.22 -0.65 3.80
N VAL A 17 0.19 -0.86 2.98
CA VAL A 17 -0.03 -0.14 1.73
C VAL A 17 -1.53 0.04 1.53
N CYS A 18 -1.92 1.21 1.07
CA CYS A 18 -3.31 1.56 0.79
C CYS A 18 -3.37 2.29 -0.55
N PHE A 19 -4.36 1.95 -1.38
CA PHE A 19 -4.70 2.72 -2.57
C PHE A 19 -5.90 3.63 -2.28
N SER A 20 -5.93 4.80 -2.90
CA SER A 20 -7.16 5.59 -2.97
C SER A 20 -8.21 4.90 -3.84
N LYS A 21 -9.46 5.38 -3.81
CA LYS A 21 -10.43 4.97 -4.83
C LYS A 21 -10.03 5.53 -6.20
N LEU A 22 -10.59 4.94 -7.24
CA LEU A 22 -10.45 5.44 -8.61
C LEU A 22 -11.19 6.78 -8.71
N SER A 23 -10.48 7.84 -9.10
CA SER A 23 -11.10 9.12 -9.41
C SER A 23 -11.95 9.04 -10.68
N PRO A 24 -12.88 9.98 -10.92
CA PRO A 24 -13.66 10.03 -12.16
C PRO A 24 -12.81 10.11 -13.44
N THR A 25 -11.57 10.61 -13.34
CA THR A 25 -10.63 10.69 -14.46
C THR A 25 -9.79 9.42 -14.65
N GLY A 26 -9.98 8.40 -13.80
CA GLY A 26 -9.22 7.14 -13.83
C GLY A 26 -7.88 7.19 -13.08
N SER A 27 -7.51 8.34 -12.50
CA SER A 27 -6.30 8.47 -11.67
C SER A 27 -6.55 7.94 -10.26
N TYR A 28 -5.52 7.39 -9.63
CA TYR A 28 -5.53 6.96 -8.25
C TYR A 28 -4.12 7.02 -7.67
N TYR A 29 -4.00 6.92 -6.36
CA TYR A 29 -2.76 7.10 -5.62
C TYR A 29 -2.53 5.93 -4.66
N SER A 30 -1.29 5.75 -4.23
CA SER A 30 -0.95 4.80 -3.18
C SER A 30 -0.14 5.47 -2.07
N ILE A 31 -0.40 5.05 -0.84
CA ILE A 31 0.40 5.40 0.34
C ILE A 31 0.98 4.12 0.94
N SER A 32 2.22 4.20 1.42
CA SER A 32 2.92 3.07 2.03
C SER A 32 3.48 3.44 3.40
N ALA A 33 3.30 2.55 4.37
CA ALA A 33 3.83 2.66 5.73
C ALA A 33 5.21 2.00 5.83
N CYS A 34 6.14 2.65 6.54
CA CYS A 34 7.47 2.11 6.73
C CYS A 34 7.94 2.24 8.19
N LYS A 35 8.73 1.26 8.63
CA LYS A 35 9.36 1.25 9.95
C LYS A 35 10.43 2.34 10.11
N ASP A 36 10.80 3.10 9.07
CA ASP A 36 11.68 4.28 9.18
C ASP A 36 10.95 5.55 9.63
N GLY A 37 9.62 5.49 9.80
CA GLY A 37 8.80 6.61 10.25
C GLY A 37 8.39 7.57 9.13
N LYS A 38 8.65 7.25 7.87
CA LYS A 38 8.44 8.14 6.71
C LYS A 38 7.48 7.53 5.69
N PRO A 39 6.16 7.61 5.91
CA PRO A 39 5.20 7.12 4.94
C PRO A 39 5.27 7.93 3.64
N MET A 40 5.12 7.24 2.51
CA MET A 40 5.33 7.83 1.18
C MET A 40 4.07 7.75 0.34
N LEU A 41 3.72 8.87 -0.30
CA LEU A 41 2.66 9.00 -1.29
C LEU A 41 3.23 8.83 -2.70
N ARG A 42 2.51 8.08 -3.53
CA ARG A 42 2.91 7.72 -4.89
C ARG A 42 1.76 7.79 -5.87
N GLN A 43 2.09 8.04 -7.12
CA GLN A 43 1.19 7.85 -8.24
C GLN A 43 0.80 6.38 -8.32
N GLY A 44 -0.50 6.07 -8.43
CA GLY A 44 -1.00 4.71 -8.23
C GLY A 44 -0.70 3.74 -9.36
N ASP A 45 -0.74 4.20 -10.62
CA ASP A 45 -0.52 3.39 -11.82
C ASP A 45 0.95 3.25 -12.19
N THR A 46 1.81 4.19 -11.77
CA THR A 46 3.25 4.15 -12.06
C THR A 46 4.12 3.87 -10.85
N GLY A 47 3.65 4.13 -9.63
CA GLY A 47 4.48 4.05 -8.42
C GLY A 47 5.48 5.21 -8.28
N ASP A 48 5.38 6.23 -9.13
CA ASP A 48 6.24 7.41 -9.04
C ASP A 48 6.06 8.11 -7.69
N TRP A 49 7.18 8.53 -7.11
CA TRP A 49 7.18 9.23 -5.84
C TRP A 49 6.55 10.62 -6.00
N ILE A 50 5.57 10.94 -5.14
CA ILE A 50 4.95 12.27 -5.07
C ILE A 50 5.49 13.03 -3.86
N GLY A 51 5.53 12.37 -2.71
CA GLY A 51 5.91 13.03 -1.46
C GLY A 51 6.12 12.07 -0.30
N THR A 52 6.69 12.61 0.78
CA THR A 52 6.94 11.89 2.02
C THR A 52 6.38 12.72 3.18
N PHE A 53 5.54 12.10 4.00
CA PHE A 53 5.02 12.76 5.21
C PHE A 53 6.06 12.66 6.32
N VAL A 54 6.57 13.80 6.79
CA VAL A 54 7.63 13.87 7.80
C VAL A 54 7.04 14.44 9.09
N GLY A 55 7.12 13.69 10.19
CA GLY A 55 6.67 14.16 11.51
C GLY A 55 6.61 13.09 12.59
N HIS A 56 6.46 11.80 12.22
CA HIS A 56 6.51 10.71 13.18
C HIS A 56 7.90 10.49 13.76
N LYS A 57 7.96 10.09 15.04
CA LYS A 57 9.19 9.80 15.79
C LYS A 57 9.46 8.30 15.97
N GLY A 58 8.68 7.46 15.32
CA GLY A 58 8.80 6.01 15.36
C GLY A 58 8.23 5.36 14.11
N ALA A 59 8.34 4.03 14.04
CA ALA A 59 7.81 3.24 12.93
C ALA A 59 6.34 3.55 12.65
N VAL A 60 6.00 3.84 11.39
CA VAL A 60 4.60 3.94 10.94
C VAL A 60 4.13 2.54 10.58
N TRP A 61 3.00 2.15 11.15
CA TRP A 61 2.45 0.81 11.04
C TRP A 61 1.21 0.72 10.17
N GLY A 62 0.40 1.78 10.15
CA GLY A 62 -0.82 1.84 9.36
C GLY A 62 -0.89 3.12 8.54
N VAL A 63 -1.45 3.01 7.34
CA VAL A 63 -1.69 4.14 6.44
C VAL A 63 -3.08 4.02 5.81
N ALA A 64 -3.72 5.15 5.54
CA ALA A 64 -4.97 5.22 4.78
C ALA A 64 -5.01 6.48 3.93
N LEU A 65 -5.66 6.40 2.76
CA LEU A 65 -6.08 7.54 1.96
C LEU A 65 -7.60 7.64 2.01
N ASN A 66 -8.13 8.85 2.08
CA ASN A 66 -9.56 9.03 1.86
C ASN A 66 -9.90 8.82 0.37
N LYS A 67 -11.21 8.79 0.07
CA LYS A 67 -11.74 8.44 -1.26
C LYS A 67 -11.11 9.20 -2.42
N ASP A 68 -10.89 10.51 -2.27
CA ASP A 68 -10.36 11.40 -3.31
C ASP A 68 -8.84 11.64 -3.20
N ALA A 69 -8.18 10.95 -2.27
CA ALA A 69 -6.76 11.13 -1.94
C ALA A 69 -6.37 12.57 -1.58
N SER A 70 -7.31 13.41 -1.12
CA SER A 70 -7.01 14.75 -0.61
C SER A 70 -6.46 14.72 0.81
N ARG A 71 -6.72 13.63 1.56
CA ARG A 71 -6.25 13.42 2.93
C ARG A 71 -5.56 12.07 3.06
N ALA A 72 -4.52 12.05 3.87
CA ALA A 72 -3.87 10.81 4.32
C ALA A 72 -3.95 10.70 5.84
N ALA A 73 -3.98 9.47 6.35
CA ALA A 73 -3.85 9.19 7.77
C ALA A 73 -2.74 8.17 8.01
N THR A 74 -2.05 8.30 9.14
CA THR A 74 -0.94 7.44 9.53
C THR A 74 -1.03 7.10 11.01
N GLY A 75 -0.74 5.86 11.39
CA GLY A 75 -0.66 5.40 12.78
C GLY A 75 0.73 4.84 13.10
N ALA A 76 1.31 5.22 14.24
CA ALA A 76 2.73 4.95 14.50
C ALA A 76 3.07 4.51 15.94
N ALA A 77 4.33 4.07 16.07
CA ALA A 77 4.95 3.65 17.33
C ALA A 77 5.20 4.78 18.33
N ASP A 78 5.10 6.04 17.90
CA ASP A 78 5.20 7.21 18.76
C ASP A 78 3.88 7.56 19.49
N PHE A 79 2.92 6.63 19.44
CA PHE A 79 1.60 6.71 20.07
C PHE A 79 0.67 7.75 19.45
N THR A 80 1.01 8.24 18.25
CA THR A 80 0.15 9.17 17.52
C THR A 80 -0.50 8.53 16.31
N ALA A 81 -1.71 8.99 16.02
CA ALA A 81 -2.25 8.98 14.66
C ALA A 81 -2.16 10.40 14.11
N LYS A 82 -1.72 10.57 12.86
CA LYS A 82 -1.63 11.88 12.21
C LYS A 82 -2.55 11.92 11.00
N LEU A 83 -3.17 13.09 10.81
CA LEU A 83 -3.94 13.44 9.62
C LEU A 83 -3.13 14.44 8.81
N TRP A 84 -3.08 14.23 7.49
CA TRP A 84 -2.29 15.01 6.57
C TRP A 84 -3.15 15.54 5.43
N ASN A 85 -2.77 16.72 4.93
CA ASN A 85 -3.17 17.17 3.61
C ASN A 85 -2.29 16.42 2.60
N ALA A 86 -2.87 15.51 1.84
CA ALA A 86 -2.11 14.68 0.91
C ALA A 86 -1.64 15.44 -0.33
N VAL A 87 -2.28 16.58 -0.66
CA VAL A 87 -1.91 17.44 -1.79
C VAL A 87 -0.75 18.35 -1.42
N ALA A 88 -0.81 19.00 -0.26
CA ALA A 88 0.22 19.92 0.22
C ALA A 88 1.39 19.23 0.95
N GLY A 89 1.17 18.02 1.48
CA GLY A 89 2.14 17.30 2.30
C GLY A 89 2.22 17.79 3.75
N GLU A 90 1.27 18.61 4.19
CA GLU A 90 1.26 19.25 5.51
C GLU A 90 0.52 18.39 6.55
N GLU A 91 1.00 18.41 7.80
CA GLU A 91 0.27 17.83 8.93
C GLU A 91 -0.93 18.72 9.28
N LEU A 92 -2.13 18.16 9.25
CA LEU A 92 -3.37 18.85 9.63
C LEU A 92 -3.66 18.70 11.11
N HIS A 93 -3.52 17.49 11.66
CA HIS A 93 -3.85 17.20 13.05
C HIS A 93 -3.09 15.99 13.59
N THR A 94 -2.85 15.98 14.90
CA THR A 94 -2.26 14.85 15.65
C THR A 94 -3.22 14.37 16.73
N PHE A 95 -3.66 13.12 16.62
CA PHE A 95 -4.45 12.42 17.62
C PHE A 95 -3.53 11.63 18.56
N PRO A 96 -3.60 11.79 19.90
CA PRO A 96 -2.71 11.11 20.84
C PRO A 96 -3.38 9.98 21.66
N PRO A 97 -3.63 8.77 21.09
CA PRO A 97 -3.93 7.57 21.87
C PRO A 97 -2.85 7.25 22.90
N PRO A 98 -3.15 6.51 23.99
CA PRO A 98 -2.21 6.26 25.08
C PRO A 98 -1.13 5.21 24.74
N HIS A 99 -1.15 4.63 23.54
CA HIS A 99 -0.23 3.58 23.12
C HIS A 99 -0.12 3.53 21.58
N ILE A 100 0.86 2.76 21.08
CA ILE A 100 1.12 2.53 19.64
C ILE A 100 -0.17 2.36 18.85
N VAL A 101 -0.32 3.19 17.81
CA VAL A 101 -1.40 3.08 16.84
C VAL A 101 -0.93 2.15 15.71
N ARG A 102 -1.63 1.03 15.53
CA ARG A 102 -1.24 -0.01 14.58
C ARG A 102 -1.85 0.16 13.21
N CYS A 103 -3.06 0.69 13.16
CA CYS A 103 -3.87 0.78 11.96
C CYS A 103 -4.76 2.01 12.05
N VAL A 104 -5.05 2.56 10.87
CA VAL A 104 -5.92 3.72 10.67
C VAL A 104 -6.79 3.46 9.45
N ASP A 105 -7.98 4.05 9.41
CA ASP A 105 -8.87 4.00 8.24
C ASP A 105 -9.82 5.22 8.21
N PHE A 106 -10.32 5.56 7.03
CA PHE A 106 -11.32 6.63 6.83
C PHE A 106 -12.71 6.05 6.58
N ASP A 107 -13.75 6.77 7.00
CA ASP A 107 -15.10 6.48 6.52
C ASP A 107 -15.26 6.91 5.04
N ALA A 108 -16.37 6.54 4.40
CA ALA A 108 -16.54 6.79 2.96
C ALA A 108 -16.48 8.28 2.58
N GLU A 109 -16.89 9.16 3.50
CA GLU A 109 -16.91 10.62 3.33
C GLU A 109 -15.59 11.29 3.77
N GLY A 110 -14.67 10.57 4.43
CA GLY A 110 -13.40 11.12 4.91
C GLY A 110 -13.55 12.14 6.04
N VAL A 111 -14.65 12.06 6.79
CA VAL A 111 -14.97 12.94 7.94
C VAL A 111 -14.67 12.28 9.27
N ARG A 112 -14.51 10.95 9.31
CA ARG A 112 -14.09 10.21 10.50
C ARG A 112 -12.77 9.51 10.27
N LEU A 113 -11.97 9.47 11.34
CA LEU A 113 -10.76 8.67 11.40
C LEU A 113 -10.95 7.54 12.41
N LEU A 114 -10.78 6.31 11.94
CA LEU A 114 -10.75 5.11 12.76
C LEU A 114 -9.31 4.76 13.13
N THR A 115 -9.07 4.35 14.37
CA THR A 115 -7.75 3.89 14.82
C THR A 115 -7.87 2.63 15.67
N GLY A 116 -6.91 1.71 15.49
CA GLY A 116 -6.73 0.54 16.34
C GLY A 116 -5.36 0.58 17.02
N SER A 117 -5.34 0.38 18.34
CA SER A 117 -4.13 0.52 19.14
C SER A 117 -3.78 -0.75 19.93
N ASN A 118 -2.52 -0.84 20.34
CA ASN A 118 -2.00 -1.87 21.25
C ASN A 118 -2.65 -1.80 22.64
N ASP A 119 -3.32 -0.70 23.00
CA ASP A 119 -4.12 -0.59 24.22
C ASP A 119 -5.48 -1.30 24.13
N LYS A 120 -5.70 -2.10 23.07
CA LYS A 120 -6.88 -2.94 22.85
C LYS A 120 -8.17 -2.15 22.58
N THR A 121 -8.04 -0.83 22.36
CA THR A 121 -9.17 0.07 22.16
C THR A 121 -9.23 0.54 20.71
N ILE A 122 -10.43 0.48 20.14
CA ILE A 122 -10.75 1.09 18.85
C ILE A 122 -11.28 2.50 19.13
N ARG A 123 -10.84 3.48 18.34
CA ARG A 123 -11.29 4.88 18.47
C ARG A 123 -11.79 5.41 17.15
N VAL A 124 -12.93 6.09 17.18
CA VAL A 124 -13.50 6.85 16.06
C VAL A 124 -13.42 8.33 16.39
N PHE A 125 -12.63 9.08 15.63
CA PHE A 125 -12.49 10.53 15.75
C PHE A 125 -13.34 11.23 14.69
N ASP A 126 -14.02 12.32 15.06
CA ASP A 126 -14.68 13.23 14.11
C ASP A 126 -13.66 14.31 13.71
N ILE A 127 -13.21 14.28 12.46
CA ILE A 127 -12.16 15.16 11.97
C ILE A 127 -12.62 16.63 11.95
N ASN A 128 -13.92 16.88 11.86
CA ASN A 128 -14.47 18.24 11.87
C ASN A 128 -14.63 18.80 13.28
N LYS A 129 -14.30 18.02 14.31
CA LYS A 129 -14.39 18.39 15.73
C LYS A 129 -13.13 17.94 16.46
N GLU A 130 -12.03 18.62 16.20
CA GLU A 130 -10.70 18.27 16.72
C GLU A 130 -10.65 18.14 18.26
N ASP A 131 -11.42 18.94 18.99
CA ASP A 131 -11.46 18.90 20.46
C ASP A 131 -12.46 17.87 21.03
N ALA A 132 -13.24 17.19 20.19
CA ALA A 132 -14.22 16.21 20.66
C ALA A 132 -13.54 14.90 21.07
N ALA A 133 -13.96 14.35 22.20
CA ALA A 133 -13.51 13.02 22.61
C ALA A 133 -13.93 11.96 21.56
N PRO A 134 -13.06 10.99 21.23
CA PRO A 134 -13.41 9.94 20.30
C PRO A 134 -14.44 8.98 20.89
N THR A 135 -15.25 8.36 20.03
CA THR A 135 -16.00 7.17 20.43
C THR A 135 -15.03 6.03 20.66
N MET A 136 -15.11 5.39 21.83
CA MET A 136 -14.22 4.30 22.23
C MET A 136 -14.97 2.98 22.28
N LEU A 137 -14.47 1.97 21.56
CA LEU A 137 -15.01 0.61 21.61
C LEU A 137 -14.00 -0.30 22.28
N LYS A 138 -14.45 -1.03 23.31
CA LYS A 138 -13.64 -1.91 24.15
C LYS A 138 -14.28 -3.29 24.18
N GLY A 139 -13.47 -4.34 24.03
CA GLY A 139 -13.91 -5.72 24.13
C GLY A 139 -12.86 -6.74 23.70
N HIS A 140 -11.90 -6.33 22.87
CA HIS A 140 -10.70 -7.11 22.58
C HIS A 140 -9.84 -7.32 23.84
N THR A 141 -9.25 -8.50 23.96
CA THR A 141 -8.41 -8.87 25.12
C THR A 141 -6.91 -8.77 24.84
N SER A 142 -6.53 -8.52 23.58
CA SER A 142 -5.16 -8.27 23.12
C SER A 142 -5.10 -7.09 22.15
N ALA A 143 -3.88 -6.78 21.67
CA ALA A 143 -3.60 -5.66 20.79
C ALA A 143 -4.37 -5.75 19.46
N ILE A 144 -4.88 -4.61 18.99
CA ILE A 144 -5.58 -4.52 17.72
C ILE A 144 -4.56 -4.45 16.58
N LYS A 145 -4.77 -5.28 15.55
CA LYS A 145 -3.90 -5.43 14.39
C LYS A 145 -4.37 -4.63 13.18
N LYS A 146 -5.68 -4.68 12.88
CA LYS A 146 -6.30 -3.95 11.77
C LYS A 146 -7.71 -3.50 12.17
N VAL A 147 -8.14 -2.36 11.65
CA VAL A 147 -9.50 -1.82 11.77
C VAL A 147 -9.92 -1.28 10.41
N LEU A 148 -11.18 -1.44 10.03
CA LEU A 148 -11.73 -0.91 8.78
C LEU A 148 -13.18 -0.44 8.99
N PHE A 149 -13.59 0.62 8.30
CA PHE A 149 -15.01 0.95 8.14
C PHE A 149 -15.68 -0.02 7.17
N LEU A 150 -16.91 -0.43 7.48
CA LEU A 150 -17.76 -1.13 6.52
C LEU A 150 -18.44 -0.12 5.59
N PHE A 151 -18.86 -0.59 4.41
CA PHE A 151 -19.47 0.24 3.37
C PHE A 151 -20.79 0.92 3.76
N ASP A 152 -21.41 0.51 4.86
CA ASP A 152 -22.63 1.14 5.38
C ASP A 152 -22.36 2.37 6.27
N ASP A 153 -21.09 2.70 6.51
CA ASP A 153 -20.60 3.80 7.35
C ASP A 153 -21.19 3.83 8.78
N LYS A 154 -21.78 2.72 9.23
CA LYS A 154 -22.37 2.55 10.57
C LYS A 154 -21.65 1.49 11.37
N ARG A 155 -21.05 0.53 10.67
CA ARG A 155 -20.32 -0.57 11.27
C ARG A 155 -18.84 -0.46 10.96
N ILE A 156 -18.05 -1.02 11.86
CA ILE A 156 -16.62 -1.21 11.67
C ILE A 156 -16.27 -2.68 11.94
N VAL A 157 -15.14 -3.11 11.40
CA VAL A 157 -14.54 -4.41 11.71
C VAL A 157 -13.15 -4.22 12.32
N SER A 158 -12.80 -5.07 13.27
CA SER A 158 -11.47 -5.08 13.90
C SER A 158 -10.91 -6.49 14.01
N ALA A 159 -9.61 -6.62 13.82
CA ALA A 159 -8.82 -7.84 14.01
C ALA A 159 -7.82 -7.65 15.15
N SER A 160 -7.63 -8.66 15.99
CA SER A 160 -6.77 -8.57 17.17
C SER A 160 -5.94 -9.83 17.41
N ASP A 161 -4.80 -9.65 18.08
CA ASP A 161 -3.93 -10.74 18.54
C ASP A 161 -4.66 -11.71 19.51
N ASP A 162 -5.86 -11.38 19.97
CA ASP A 162 -6.73 -12.29 20.74
C ASP A 162 -7.40 -13.38 19.88
N LYS A 163 -7.03 -13.47 18.60
CA LYS A 163 -7.56 -14.41 17.59
C LYS A 163 -9.00 -14.16 17.20
N THR A 164 -9.51 -12.96 17.45
CA THR A 164 -10.88 -12.59 17.09
C THR A 164 -10.92 -11.52 16.00
N VAL A 165 -11.93 -11.65 15.15
CA VAL A 165 -12.42 -10.55 14.31
C VAL A 165 -13.78 -10.13 14.86
N ARG A 166 -13.98 -8.85 15.12
CA ARG A 166 -15.21 -8.32 15.73
C ARG A 166 -15.83 -7.27 14.84
N PHE A 167 -17.14 -7.29 14.75
CA PHE A 167 -17.95 -6.30 14.06
C PHE A 167 -18.68 -5.45 15.09
N TRP A 168 -18.69 -4.15 14.89
CA TRP A 168 -19.23 -3.21 15.87
C TRP A 168 -20.18 -2.26 15.17
N ASP A 169 -21.27 -1.93 15.84
CA ASP A 169 -22.00 -0.71 15.56
C ASP A 169 -21.36 0.38 16.41
N TYR A 170 -20.60 1.27 15.77
CA TYR A 170 -19.86 2.30 16.50
C TYR A 170 -20.78 3.43 16.99
N VAL A 171 -22.03 3.53 16.50
CA VAL A 171 -23.01 4.53 16.94
C VAL A 171 -23.60 4.09 18.28
N SER A 172 -24.02 2.83 18.39
CA SER A 172 -24.53 2.28 19.67
C SER A 172 -23.43 1.85 20.63
N GLY A 173 -22.22 1.61 20.13
CA GLY A 173 -21.09 1.10 20.89
C GLY A 173 -21.12 -0.42 21.13
N SER A 174 -22.04 -1.13 20.47
CA SER A 174 -22.27 -2.55 20.67
C SER A 174 -21.46 -3.42 19.70
N GLU A 175 -21.09 -4.62 20.17
CA GLU A 175 -20.57 -5.69 19.31
C GLU A 175 -21.75 -6.38 18.61
N VAL A 176 -21.72 -6.39 17.28
CA VAL A 176 -22.77 -6.96 16.42
C VAL A 176 -22.49 -8.43 16.12
N ALA A 177 -21.23 -8.78 15.89
CA ALA A 177 -20.80 -10.14 15.60
C ALA A 177 -19.34 -10.36 15.98
N LYS A 178 -18.98 -11.63 16.20
CA LYS A 178 -17.64 -12.05 16.59
C LYS A 178 -17.26 -13.35 15.90
N LEU A 179 -16.09 -13.36 15.29
CA LEU A 179 -15.47 -14.51 14.66
C LEU A 179 -14.27 -14.96 15.50
N GLU A 180 -14.22 -16.25 15.83
CA GLU A 180 -13.10 -16.88 16.52
C GLU A 180 -12.23 -17.63 15.50
N LEU A 181 -10.94 -17.33 15.46
CA LEU A 181 -10.00 -17.91 14.50
C LEU A 181 -9.02 -18.87 15.21
N SER A 182 -8.51 -19.84 14.45
CA SER A 182 -7.51 -20.79 14.96
C SER A 182 -6.14 -20.16 15.23
N SER A 183 -5.86 -19.01 14.62
CA SER A 183 -4.62 -18.23 14.73
C SER A 183 -4.96 -16.75 14.75
N ALA A 184 -4.04 -15.93 15.25
CA ALA A 184 -4.23 -14.48 15.23
C ALA A 184 -4.37 -14.00 13.76
N PRO A 185 -5.36 -13.14 13.46
CA PRO A 185 -5.47 -12.51 12.15
C PRO A 185 -4.26 -11.61 11.88
N SER A 186 -3.69 -11.77 10.69
CA SER A 186 -2.53 -11.00 10.24
C SER A 186 -2.97 -9.69 9.58
N ASP A 187 -4.03 -9.71 8.77
CA ASP A 187 -4.53 -8.57 8.00
C ASP A 187 -6.02 -8.70 7.65
N LEU A 188 -6.64 -7.56 7.31
CA LEU A 188 -8.01 -7.44 6.82
C LEU A 188 -8.06 -6.60 5.53
N GLU A 189 -8.94 -6.97 4.62
CA GLU A 189 -9.29 -6.18 3.43
C GLU A 189 -10.79 -6.30 3.15
N ILE A 190 -11.44 -5.19 2.78
CA ILE A 190 -12.81 -5.19 2.28
C ILE A 190 -12.76 -5.02 0.76
N THR A 191 -13.56 -5.79 0.02
CA THR A 191 -13.65 -5.69 -1.44
C THR A 191 -14.14 -4.32 -1.88
N VAL A 192 -13.80 -3.90 -3.11
CA VAL A 192 -14.18 -2.58 -3.66
C VAL A 192 -15.70 -2.34 -3.63
N ASP A 193 -16.49 -3.40 -3.84
CA ASP A 193 -17.95 -3.36 -3.77
C ASP A 193 -18.53 -3.44 -2.34
N GLY A 194 -17.66 -3.55 -1.32
CA GLY A 194 -18.04 -3.61 0.09
C GLY A 194 -18.64 -4.94 0.54
N SER A 195 -18.83 -5.91 -0.35
CA SER A 195 -19.63 -7.12 -0.08
C SER A 195 -18.90 -8.21 0.70
N MET A 196 -17.56 -8.24 0.64
CA MET A 196 -16.76 -9.30 1.27
C MET A 196 -15.62 -8.72 2.10
N LEU A 197 -15.37 -9.38 3.21
CA LEU A 197 -14.19 -9.20 4.06
C LEU A 197 -13.23 -10.36 3.82
N LEU A 198 -12.01 -10.05 3.39
CA LEU A 198 -10.87 -10.96 3.39
C LEU A 198 -10.18 -10.91 4.75
N VAL A 199 -9.85 -12.09 5.29
CA VAL A 199 -9.13 -12.27 6.55
C VAL A 199 -7.98 -13.25 6.32
N THR A 200 -6.75 -12.84 6.63
CA THR A 200 -5.59 -13.71 6.65
C THR A 200 -5.26 -14.13 8.08
N HIS A 201 -4.98 -15.42 8.31
CA HIS A 201 -4.58 -15.91 9.63
C HIS A 201 -3.81 -17.23 9.52
N GLY A 202 -2.64 -17.32 10.15
CA GLY A 202 -1.79 -18.51 10.06
C GLY A 202 -1.52 -18.89 8.60
N HIS A 203 -1.92 -20.09 8.17
CA HIS A 203 -1.77 -20.59 6.79
C HIS A 203 -3.09 -20.51 6.00
N THR A 204 -3.93 -19.54 6.30
CA THR A 204 -5.31 -19.47 5.79
C THR A 204 -5.65 -18.08 5.28
N VAL A 205 -6.28 -18.03 4.10
CA VAL A 205 -7.02 -16.87 3.60
C VAL A 205 -8.49 -17.25 3.62
N SER A 206 -9.34 -16.46 4.26
CA SER A 206 -10.78 -16.70 4.32
C SER A 206 -11.56 -15.47 3.89
N THR A 207 -12.72 -15.67 3.29
CA THR A 207 -13.64 -14.61 2.89
C THR A 207 -14.96 -14.73 3.62
N TRP A 208 -15.54 -13.59 3.98
CA TRP A 208 -16.73 -13.50 4.80
C TRP A 208 -17.68 -12.46 4.20
N SER A 209 -18.98 -12.70 4.29
CA SER A 209 -19.99 -11.71 3.93
C SER A 209 -19.96 -10.55 4.92
N THR A 210 -19.90 -9.31 4.45
CA THR A 210 -19.98 -8.11 5.32
C THR A 210 -21.41 -7.82 5.77
N GLU A 211 -22.41 -8.46 5.14
CA GLU A 211 -23.82 -8.32 5.50
C GLU A 211 -24.23 -9.35 6.54
N THR A 212 -23.96 -10.64 6.29
CA THR A 212 -24.40 -11.77 7.13
C THR A 212 -23.35 -12.24 8.13
N PHE A 213 -22.09 -11.82 7.97
CA PHE A 213 -20.93 -12.27 8.76
C PHE A 213 -20.63 -13.77 8.65
N GLU A 214 -21.17 -14.43 7.62
CA GLU A 214 -20.92 -15.85 7.37
C GLU A 214 -19.69 -16.04 6.49
N LYS A 215 -18.97 -17.13 6.73
CA LYS A 215 -17.80 -17.51 5.92
C LYS A 215 -18.27 -17.95 4.54
N VAL A 216 -17.73 -17.33 3.50
CA VAL A 216 -18.01 -17.64 2.09
C VAL A 216 -17.02 -18.69 1.59
N LYS A 217 -15.70 -18.43 1.70
CA LYS A 217 -14.65 -19.38 1.28
C LYS A 217 -13.48 -19.41 2.25
N GLU A 218 -12.71 -20.50 2.20
CA GLU A 218 -11.47 -20.68 2.95
C GLU A 218 -10.44 -21.40 2.07
N PHE A 219 -9.23 -20.86 2.02
CA PHE A 219 -8.12 -21.39 1.24
C PHE A 219 -6.93 -21.65 2.15
N LYS A 220 -6.31 -22.82 2.01
CA LYS A 220 -5.01 -23.11 2.64
C LYS A 220 -3.89 -22.69 1.70
N VAL A 221 -2.94 -21.93 2.24
CA VAL A 221 -1.78 -21.45 1.49
C VAL A 221 -0.49 -22.13 1.99
N PRO A 222 0.56 -22.23 1.16
CA PRO A 222 1.73 -23.05 1.46
C PRO A 222 2.54 -22.62 2.69
N ASN A 223 2.46 -21.35 3.09
CA ASN A 223 3.21 -20.81 4.23
C ASN A 223 2.35 -19.82 5.03
N GLN A 224 2.86 -19.35 6.17
CA GLN A 224 2.19 -18.36 6.99
C GLN A 224 1.96 -17.08 6.17
N VAL A 225 0.69 -16.70 6.03
CA VAL A 225 0.26 -15.53 5.27
C VAL A 225 0.14 -14.31 6.18
N ASN A 226 0.77 -13.23 5.73
CA ASN A 226 0.67 -11.94 6.42
C ASN A 226 -0.42 -11.08 5.77
N SER A 227 -0.53 -11.10 4.45
CA SER A 227 -1.51 -10.28 3.72
C SER A 227 -1.99 -10.95 2.44
N ALA A 228 -3.24 -10.68 2.09
CA ALA A 228 -3.87 -11.13 0.87
C ALA A 228 -4.77 -10.01 0.33
N SER A 229 -5.00 -10.02 -0.97
CA SER A 229 -5.92 -9.10 -1.63
C SER A 229 -6.71 -9.78 -2.74
N LEU A 230 -8.01 -9.47 -2.83
CA LEU A 230 -8.91 -10.03 -3.85
C LEU A 230 -9.07 -9.04 -5.00
N LEU A 231 -8.93 -9.54 -6.24
CA LEU A 231 -9.12 -8.72 -7.44
C LEU A 231 -10.56 -8.19 -7.48
N PRO A 232 -10.82 -6.95 -7.96
CA PRO A 232 -12.16 -6.36 -7.94
C PRO A 232 -13.26 -7.20 -8.63
N ASP A 233 -12.91 -7.96 -9.67
CA ASP A 233 -13.83 -8.88 -10.37
C ASP A 233 -14.00 -10.25 -9.65
N LYS A 234 -13.28 -10.46 -8.55
CA LYS A 234 -13.25 -11.67 -7.72
C LYS A 234 -12.81 -12.93 -8.46
N SER A 235 -12.08 -12.80 -9.56
CA SER A 235 -11.57 -13.95 -10.31
C SER A 235 -10.34 -14.59 -9.64
N VAL A 236 -9.46 -13.77 -9.05
CA VAL A 236 -8.22 -14.21 -8.41
C VAL A 236 -7.95 -13.45 -7.12
N PHE A 237 -7.23 -14.07 -6.20
CA PHE A 237 -6.60 -13.36 -5.09
C PHE A 237 -5.09 -13.57 -5.12
N VAL A 238 -4.36 -12.59 -4.58
CA VAL A 238 -2.92 -12.68 -4.35
C VAL A 238 -2.62 -12.67 -2.88
N CYS A 239 -1.55 -13.32 -2.45
CA CYS A 239 -1.10 -13.27 -1.06
C CYS A 239 0.42 -13.38 -0.94
N GLY A 240 0.93 -12.92 0.20
CA GLY A 240 2.34 -13.02 0.57
C GLY A 240 2.51 -13.17 2.09
N GLY A 241 3.66 -13.69 2.49
CA GLY A 241 3.97 -13.92 3.89
C GLY A 241 5.43 -14.26 4.17
N GLU A 242 5.65 -15.19 5.09
CA GLU A 242 6.97 -15.47 5.69
C GLU A 242 7.98 -16.16 4.76
N ASP A 243 7.56 -16.66 3.60
CA ASP A 243 8.44 -17.37 2.65
C ASP A 243 8.93 -16.52 1.47
N PHE A 244 8.66 -15.21 1.54
CA PHE A 244 9.17 -14.16 0.65
C PHE A 244 8.60 -14.23 -0.77
N LYS A 245 7.65 -15.15 -0.99
CA LYS A 245 6.99 -15.35 -2.28
C LYS A 245 5.68 -14.57 -2.34
N MET A 246 5.34 -14.20 -3.56
CA MET A 246 3.99 -13.84 -3.94
C MET A 246 3.30 -15.06 -4.53
N TYR A 247 2.06 -15.30 -4.13
CA TYR A 247 1.20 -16.34 -4.70
C TYR A 247 -0.01 -15.71 -5.35
N LYS A 248 -0.51 -16.34 -6.41
CA LYS A 248 -1.76 -16.01 -7.10
C LYS A 248 -2.62 -17.26 -7.21
N PHE A 249 -3.85 -17.15 -6.76
CA PHE A 249 -4.82 -18.25 -6.75
C PHE A 249 -6.07 -17.85 -7.51
N GLU A 250 -6.69 -18.83 -8.18
CA GLU A 250 -8.05 -18.69 -8.69
C GLU A 250 -9.02 -18.72 -7.50
N TYR A 251 -9.85 -17.68 -7.37
CA TYR A 251 -10.74 -17.55 -6.21
C TYR A 251 -11.84 -18.61 -6.21
N GLU A 252 -12.30 -19.05 -7.38
CA GLU A 252 -13.42 -19.99 -7.42
C GLU A 252 -13.02 -21.38 -6.92
N THR A 253 -11.90 -21.89 -7.42
CA THR A 253 -11.43 -23.27 -7.16
C THR A 253 -10.39 -23.36 -6.05
N GLY A 254 -9.70 -22.26 -5.73
CA GLY A 254 -8.54 -22.27 -4.86
C GLY A 254 -7.28 -22.84 -5.51
N ALA A 255 -7.26 -23.04 -6.84
CA ALA A 255 -6.10 -23.53 -7.56
C ALA A 255 -4.97 -22.48 -7.54
N GLU A 256 -3.74 -22.90 -7.19
CA GLU A 256 -2.55 -22.06 -7.36
C GLU A 256 -2.28 -21.87 -8.86
N LEU A 257 -2.34 -20.62 -9.31
CA LEU A 257 -2.06 -20.25 -10.69
C LEU A 257 -0.58 -19.97 -10.88
N GLU A 258 0.00 -19.19 -9.98
CA GLU A 258 1.39 -18.72 -10.08
C GLU A 258 2.00 -18.51 -8.68
N SER A 259 3.32 -18.74 -8.57
CA SER A 259 4.10 -18.29 -7.42
C SER A 259 5.44 -17.68 -7.86
N PHE A 260 5.77 -16.53 -7.29
CA PHE A 260 6.90 -15.71 -7.71
C PHE A 260 7.84 -15.41 -6.54
N LYS A 261 9.13 -15.65 -6.75
CA LYS A 261 10.17 -15.09 -5.88
C LYS A 261 10.48 -13.68 -6.35
N GLY A 262 10.11 -12.69 -5.55
CA GLY A 262 10.50 -11.30 -5.76
C GLY A 262 11.28 -10.79 -4.57
N HIS A 263 10.65 -10.78 -3.40
CA HIS A 263 11.20 -10.18 -2.21
C HIS A 263 12.36 -10.98 -1.60
N PHE A 264 13.22 -10.28 -0.88
CA PHE A 264 14.35 -10.86 -0.12
C PHE A 264 14.06 -10.92 1.39
N GLY A 265 12.78 -10.88 1.77
CA GLY A 265 12.30 -11.00 3.14
C GLY A 265 10.79 -11.17 3.20
N PRO A 266 10.19 -11.37 4.40
CA PRO A 266 8.75 -11.54 4.54
C PRO A 266 7.96 -10.45 3.83
N VAL A 267 6.88 -10.83 3.16
CA VAL A 267 5.92 -9.89 2.60
C VAL A 267 4.92 -9.54 3.69
N HIS A 268 4.77 -8.26 4.01
CA HIS A 268 3.91 -7.79 5.10
C HIS A 268 2.55 -7.33 4.63
N CYS A 269 2.47 -6.74 3.45
CA CYS A 269 1.24 -6.17 2.91
C CYS A 269 1.14 -6.42 1.40
N VAL A 270 -0.08 -6.67 0.92
CA VAL A 270 -0.41 -6.86 -0.50
C VAL A 270 -1.77 -6.22 -0.78
N ARG A 271 -1.90 -5.39 -1.82
CA ARG A 271 -3.19 -4.80 -2.24
C ARG A 271 -3.29 -4.70 -3.75
N PHE A 272 -4.43 -5.08 -4.33
CA PHE A 272 -4.76 -4.72 -5.71
C PHE A 272 -5.02 -3.21 -5.83
N SER A 273 -4.69 -2.65 -6.99
CA SER A 273 -5.18 -1.32 -7.37
C SER A 273 -6.70 -1.34 -7.53
N PRO A 274 -7.38 -0.19 -7.38
CA PRO A 274 -8.85 -0.12 -7.49
C PRO A 274 -9.38 -0.50 -8.88
N ASP A 275 -8.56 -0.42 -9.92
CA ASP A 275 -8.90 -0.86 -11.28
C ASP A 275 -8.51 -2.31 -11.58
N GLY A 276 -7.80 -2.98 -10.66
CA GLY A 276 -7.35 -4.37 -10.79
C GLY A 276 -6.18 -4.58 -11.76
N GLU A 277 -5.63 -3.53 -12.35
CA GLU A 277 -4.59 -3.65 -13.39
C GLU A 277 -3.22 -4.02 -12.80
N LEU A 278 -2.98 -3.66 -11.55
CA LEU A 278 -1.78 -4.01 -10.80
C LEU A 278 -2.08 -4.37 -9.35
N TYR A 279 -1.07 -4.87 -8.66
CA TYR A 279 -1.06 -4.95 -7.20
C TYR A 279 0.28 -4.48 -6.65
N ALA A 280 0.27 -3.99 -5.42
CA ALA A 280 1.45 -3.59 -4.67
C ALA A 280 1.77 -4.63 -3.59
N SER A 281 3.05 -4.86 -3.31
CA SER A 281 3.51 -5.61 -2.14
C SER A 281 4.62 -4.89 -1.40
N GLY A 282 4.56 -4.88 -0.06
CA GLY A 282 5.59 -4.33 0.82
C GLY A 282 6.24 -5.44 1.66
N SER A 283 7.56 -5.32 1.90
CA SER A 283 8.34 -6.39 2.52
C SER A 283 9.33 -5.89 3.59
N GLU A 284 9.76 -6.83 4.43
CA GLU A 284 10.89 -6.69 5.35
C GLU A 284 12.19 -6.30 4.64
N ASP A 285 12.34 -6.60 3.34
CA ASP A 285 13.49 -6.17 2.53
C ASP A 285 13.56 -4.66 2.27
N GLY A 286 12.57 -3.90 2.74
CA GLY A 286 12.48 -2.45 2.62
C GLY A 286 11.99 -1.96 1.27
N THR A 287 11.50 -2.86 0.40
CA THR A 287 10.97 -2.49 -0.91
C THR A 287 9.45 -2.51 -0.94
N LEU A 288 8.88 -1.54 -1.68
CA LEU A 288 7.53 -1.62 -2.21
C LEU A 288 7.65 -2.02 -3.69
N ARG A 289 6.87 -2.99 -4.13
CA ARG A 289 6.93 -3.51 -5.50
C ARG A 289 5.56 -3.49 -6.15
N LEU A 290 5.53 -3.12 -7.43
CA LEU A 290 4.33 -3.15 -8.25
C LEU A 290 4.40 -4.30 -9.25
N TRP A 291 3.27 -4.98 -9.41
CA TRP A 291 3.14 -6.18 -10.22
C TRP A 291 1.96 -6.03 -11.17
N GLN A 292 2.17 -6.35 -12.46
CA GLN A 292 1.05 -6.40 -13.40
C GLN A 292 0.13 -7.59 -13.10
N THR A 293 -1.18 -7.37 -13.09
CA THR A 293 -2.19 -8.43 -12.96
C THR A 293 -2.25 -9.30 -14.21
N THR A 294 -2.26 -8.66 -15.39
CA THR A 294 -2.25 -9.29 -16.71
C THR A 294 -0.93 -8.98 -17.42
N VAL A 295 -0.08 -10.00 -17.54
CA VAL A 295 1.24 -9.86 -18.17
C VAL A 295 1.11 -9.42 -19.63
N GLY A 296 1.89 -8.42 -20.03
CA GLY A 296 1.95 -7.94 -21.40
C GLY A 296 0.87 -6.91 -21.77
N LYS A 297 -0.04 -6.59 -20.83
CA LYS A 297 -0.94 -5.45 -21.00
C LYS A 297 -0.16 -4.14 -20.85
N THR A 298 -0.30 -3.26 -21.83
CA THR A 298 0.26 -1.90 -21.83
C THR A 298 -0.52 -1.04 -20.83
N TYR A 299 0.04 -0.85 -19.63
CA TYR A 299 -0.61 -0.15 -18.53
C TYR A 299 0.43 0.58 -17.66
N GLY A 300 0.11 1.73 -17.05
CA GLY A 300 1.04 2.46 -16.17
C GLY A 300 2.44 2.67 -16.76
N LEU A 301 3.47 2.24 -16.03
CA LEU A 301 4.89 2.25 -16.47
C LEU A 301 5.17 1.45 -17.74
N TRP A 302 4.29 0.53 -18.11
CA TRP A 302 4.42 -0.33 -19.29
C TRP A 302 3.76 0.28 -20.53
N LYS A 303 3.39 1.56 -20.50
CA LYS A 303 2.96 2.32 -21.68
C LYS A 303 4.16 2.73 -22.53
N CYS A 304 4.20 2.26 -23.77
CA CYS A 304 5.10 2.82 -24.78
C CYS A 304 4.53 4.18 -25.22
N MET A 305 5.13 5.28 -24.76
CA MET A 305 4.80 6.62 -25.24
C MET A 305 5.53 6.83 -26.57
N GLN A 306 4.81 6.85 -27.69
CA GLN A 306 5.38 7.39 -28.91
C GLN A 306 5.59 8.90 -28.71
N PRO A 307 6.73 9.48 -29.13
CA PRO A 307 6.91 10.92 -29.09
C PRO A 307 5.75 11.57 -29.86
N SER A 308 5.07 12.53 -29.25
CA SER A 308 4.06 13.31 -29.97
C SER A 308 4.75 14.05 -31.13
N GLU A 309 4.27 13.83 -32.35
CA GLU A 309 4.56 14.71 -33.49
C GLU A 309 3.96 16.10 -33.18
N GLY A 310 4.75 16.97 -32.55
CA GLY A 310 4.24 18.29 -32.13
C GLY A 310 5.22 19.23 -31.45
N ALA A 311 6.50 18.88 -31.29
CA ALA A 311 7.53 19.77 -30.78
C ALA A 311 8.57 20.11 -31.86
N ALA A 312 8.11 20.52 -33.04
CA ALA A 312 8.92 21.19 -34.05
C ALA A 312 8.32 22.57 -34.29
N GLY A 313 8.56 23.49 -33.35
CA GLY A 313 7.98 24.83 -33.41
C GLY A 313 8.50 25.71 -32.29
N GLU A 314 9.81 25.99 -32.32
CA GLU A 314 10.46 27.24 -31.88
C GLU A 314 11.97 26.97 -31.75
N ALA A 315 12.66 26.92 -32.89
CA ALA A 315 14.09 27.15 -32.89
C ALA A 315 14.33 28.63 -32.62
N CYS A 316 14.81 28.95 -31.41
CA CYS A 316 15.41 30.24 -31.10
C CYS A 316 16.46 30.58 -32.16
N SER A 317 16.17 31.59 -32.98
CA SER A 317 17.14 32.25 -33.82
C SER A 317 18.12 33.01 -32.94
N ASN A 318 19.34 32.49 -32.78
CA ASN A 318 20.49 33.33 -32.50
C ASN A 318 21.54 33.07 -33.58
N GLN A 319 21.65 34.04 -34.47
CA GLN A 319 22.76 34.20 -35.40
C GLN A 319 24.07 34.28 -34.60
N ILE A 320 25.01 33.40 -34.90
CA ILE A 320 26.43 33.67 -34.71
C ILE A 320 27.12 33.38 -36.04
N ASN A 321 27.81 34.40 -36.54
CA ASN A 321 28.41 34.49 -37.85
C ASN A 321 29.37 33.33 -38.17
N ALA A 322 29.28 32.88 -39.43
CA ALA A 322 30.27 32.03 -40.05
C ALA A 322 31.59 32.79 -40.27
N THR A 323 32.68 32.24 -39.75
CA THR A 323 34.01 32.38 -40.37
C THR A 323 34.59 30.98 -40.51
N ASN A 324 34.80 30.60 -41.77
CA ASN A 324 35.48 29.38 -42.20
C ASN A 324 36.86 29.28 -41.55
N ASP A 325 37.20 28.10 -41.00
CA ASP A 325 38.51 27.48 -41.17
C ASP A 325 38.47 26.05 -40.61
N ILE A 326 38.63 25.07 -41.51
CA ILE A 326 38.74 23.64 -41.20
C ILE A 326 40.24 23.29 -41.24
N PRO A 327 40.87 22.84 -40.14
CA PRO A 327 42.17 22.19 -40.21
C PRO A 327 41.99 20.66 -40.35
N SER A 328 42.73 20.09 -41.30
CA SER A 328 42.83 18.66 -41.61
C SER A 328 43.49 17.87 -40.46
N PRO A 329 43.21 16.57 -40.30
CA PRO A 329 43.87 15.74 -39.29
C PRO A 329 45.31 15.36 -39.72
N PRO A 330 46.29 15.29 -38.80
CA PRO A 330 47.64 14.85 -39.14
C PRO A 330 47.75 13.31 -39.23
N GLU A 331 48.57 12.87 -40.19
CA GLU A 331 48.94 11.48 -40.47
C GLU A 331 49.68 10.78 -39.32
N ALA A 332 49.44 9.47 -39.21
CA ALA A 332 50.16 8.57 -38.33
C ALA A 332 51.58 8.29 -38.83
N ALA A 333 52.58 8.46 -37.96
CA ALA A 333 53.93 7.94 -38.15
C ALA A 333 54.25 6.91 -37.06
N ALA A 334 54.61 5.71 -37.50
CA ALA A 334 55.03 4.59 -36.69
C ALA A 334 56.35 4.88 -35.95
N VAL A 335 56.47 4.39 -34.70
CA VAL A 335 57.79 4.21 -34.07
C VAL A 335 57.86 2.80 -33.47
N ASN A 336 58.80 2.05 -34.03
CA ASN A 336 59.19 0.70 -33.63
C ASN A 336 60.06 0.73 -32.36
N ALA A 337 60.07 -0.41 -31.69
CA ALA A 337 60.71 -0.71 -30.41
C ALA A 337 62.20 -0.36 -30.24
N ALA A 338 62.61 -0.13 -29.00
CA ALA A 338 63.89 -0.63 -28.47
C ALA A 338 63.88 -0.74 -26.93
N VAL A 339 64.40 -1.88 -26.48
CA VAL A 339 64.65 -2.34 -25.11
C VAL A 339 65.96 -1.73 -24.54
N LYS A 340 66.00 -1.49 -23.21
CA LYS A 340 67.11 -1.68 -22.23
C LYS A 340 66.73 -0.94 -20.94
N ALA A 341 66.51 -1.58 -19.78
CA ALA A 341 67.41 -2.33 -18.88
C ALA A 341 68.35 -1.44 -18.02
N GLU A 342 68.46 -1.82 -16.74
CA GLU A 342 69.32 -1.34 -15.63
C GLU A 342 68.77 -0.13 -14.84
N ALA A 343 68.69 -0.13 -13.50
CA ALA A 343 69.09 -1.06 -12.44
C ALA A 343 68.17 -0.89 -11.21
#